data_AF-A0A8H3TTC1-F1
#
_entry.id   AF-A0A8H3TTC1-F1
#
_cell.length_a   1.000
_cell.length_b   1.000
_cell.length_c   1.000
_cell.angle_alpha   90.00
_cell.angle_beta   90.00
_cell.angle_gamma   90.00
#
_symmetry.space_group_name_H-M   'P 1'
#
loop_
_entity.id
_entity.type
_entity.pdbx_description
1 polymer ?
#
loop_
_entity_poly.entity_id
_entity_poly.type
_entity_poly.pdbx_seq_one_letter_code
_entity_poly.pdbx_strand_id
1 'polypeptide(L)'
;MKFISLFSLCAIAAAIGDATAKNDKKKKGELSEASFVLIGDSTTNNNTVTPNSGGWGNGFCASLQPGIGCANFGSNGATTGTIVTRGLYGQALDAARSEVDSGKSVFVTIQFGHNDMKIAGPESMAANMTQFVSNIRGLGAHPIILTPLSRRGFKSDNITINDTLGPWADAARGVATQTNTTLLPLLEASINYLQKIGPDAAHLMNRLPADNTHLNLGGQELFGRVVADLMALFTGFEVNFGTESPFVPNPPLSEAIWTGKQYVFEAVCPSYNASECIGIQPRPF
;
A
#
# COMPACT_ATOMS: atom_id res chain seq x y z
N MET A 1 15.07 84.62 12.38
CA MET A 1 13.79 84.24 11.77
C MET A 1 13.52 82.78 12.13
N LYS A 2 12.39 82.52 12.83
CA LYS A 2 11.55 81.27 12.80
C LYS A 2 12.24 79.94 13.17
N PHE A 3 11.70 79.01 13.96
CA PHE A 3 10.42 78.81 14.65
C PHE A 3 10.63 77.71 15.73
N ILE A 4 9.74 77.71 16.72
CA ILE A 4 9.51 76.75 17.81
C ILE A 4 8.97 75.39 17.28
N SER A 5 9.26 74.26 17.97
CA SER A 5 8.29 73.22 18.41
C SER A 5 9.05 71.98 18.93
N LEU A 6 9.12 71.73 20.25
CA LEU A 6 8.27 70.78 21.00
C LEU A 6 7.81 69.55 20.19
N PHE A 7 8.19 68.35 20.64
CA PHE A 7 7.26 67.38 21.25
C PHE A 7 8.02 66.33 22.07
N SER A 8 7.39 65.99 23.19
CA SER A 8 7.80 65.09 24.26
C SER A 8 7.21 63.70 24.02
N LEU A 9 7.90 62.64 24.49
CA LEU A 9 7.39 61.59 25.40
C LEU A 9 8.10 60.23 25.18
N CYS A 10 8.68 59.74 26.28
CA CYS A 10 8.41 58.45 26.92
C CYS A 10 8.35 57.16 26.07
N ALA A 11 9.30 56.25 26.31
CA ALA A 11 9.10 54.80 26.21
C ALA A 11 10.00 54.15 27.29
N ILE A 12 9.46 53.94 28.51
CA ILE A 12 8.93 52.66 29.02
C ILE A 12 9.95 51.53 28.94
N ALA A 13 10.46 51.17 30.13
CA ALA A 13 11.29 50.01 30.38
C ALA A 13 10.57 48.71 29.97
N ALA A 14 11.22 47.90 29.14
CA ALA A 14 10.79 46.53 28.91
C ALA A 14 11.28 45.66 30.07
N ALA A 15 10.33 45.20 30.89
CA ALA A 15 10.57 44.14 31.87
C ALA A 15 10.87 42.84 31.12
N ILE A 16 12.04 42.28 31.42
CA ILE A 16 12.43 40.90 31.12
C ILE A 16 11.53 39.95 31.90
N GLY A 17 10.51 39.43 31.24
CA GLY A 17 9.72 38.29 31.71
C GLY A 17 10.34 37.00 31.23
N ASP A 18 10.98 36.28 32.16
CA ASP A 18 11.49 34.92 31.97
C ASP A 18 10.28 33.97 31.85
N ALA A 19 9.81 33.77 30.61
CA ALA A 19 8.86 32.71 30.30
C ALA A 19 9.68 31.47 29.94
N THR A 20 9.80 30.56 30.91
CA THR A 20 10.28 29.20 30.71
C THR A 20 9.47 28.55 29.59
N ALA A 21 10.03 28.56 28.38
CA ALA A 21 9.53 27.81 27.25
C ALA A 21 9.61 26.32 27.62
N LYS A 22 8.44 25.74 27.95
CA LYS A 22 8.29 24.29 27.95
C LYS A 22 8.70 23.81 26.57
N ASN A 23 9.76 23.03 26.56
CA ASN A 23 10.42 22.49 25.40
C ASN A 23 9.54 21.36 24.82
N ASP A 24 8.45 21.71 24.15
CA ASP A 24 7.69 20.77 23.33
C ASP A 24 8.47 20.49 22.04
N LYS A 25 9.59 19.77 22.18
CA LYS A 25 10.16 19.03 21.06
C LYS A 25 9.27 17.83 20.81
N LYS A 26 8.25 18.02 19.98
CA LYS A 26 7.59 16.92 19.26
C LYS A 26 8.72 16.12 18.59
N LYS A 27 9.05 14.94 19.12
CA LYS A 27 10.10 14.09 18.56
C LYS A 27 9.74 13.82 17.10
N LYS A 28 10.70 14.09 16.23
CA LYS A 28 10.66 13.71 14.81
C LYS A 28 10.55 12.18 14.79
N GLY A 29 9.50 11.64 14.18
CA GLY A 29 9.13 10.23 14.28
C GLY A 29 10.30 9.31 13.96
N GLU A 30 10.67 8.46 14.92
CA GLU A 30 11.54 7.31 14.68
C GLU A 30 10.73 6.25 13.93
N LEU A 31 11.35 5.51 13.01
CA LEU A 31 10.67 4.47 12.21
C LEU A 31 9.86 3.45 13.03
N SER A 32 10.22 3.25 14.31
CA SER A 32 9.50 2.42 15.27
C SER A 32 8.06 2.88 15.54
N GLU A 33 7.66 4.06 15.03
CA GLU A 33 6.34 4.63 15.23
C GLU A 33 5.38 4.38 14.06
N ALA A 34 5.80 3.73 12.97
CA ALA A 34 4.89 3.38 11.86
C ALA A 34 4.17 2.04 12.09
N SER A 35 2.94 1.93 11.59
CA SER A 35 2.20 0.67 11.53
C SER A 35 1.30 0.61 10.30
N PHE A 36 1.09 -0.57 9.74
CA PHE A 36 0.33 -0.77 8.51
C PHE A 36 -0.86 -1.70 8.74
N VAL A 37 -2.02 -1.32 8.21
CA VAL A 37 -3.21 -2.18 8.18
C VAL A 37 -3.68 -2.30 6.74
N LEU A 38 -3.79 -3.52 6.23
CA LEU A 38 -4.12 -3.75 4.82
C LEU A 38 -5.55 -4.25 4.70
N ILE A 39 -6.40 -3.55 3.93
CA ILE A 39 -7.74 -4.01 3.58
C ILE A 39 -7.86 -4.22 2.07
N GLY A 40 -8.44 -5.35 1.68
CA GLY A 40 -8.63 -5.65 0.26
C GLY A 40 -9.22 -7.02 -0.03
N ASP A 41 -9.18 -7.40 -1.30
CA ASP A 41 -9.71 -8.65 -1.82
C ASP A 41 -8.69 -9.81 -1.76
N SER A 42 -8.87 -10.84 -2.61
CA SER A 42 -7.96 -11.98 -2.67
C SER A 42 -6.55 -11.59 -3.10
N THR A 43 -6.39 -10.50 -3.84
CA THR A 43 -5.08 -10.00 -4.28
C THR A 43 -4.34 -9.22 -3.20
N THR A 44 -4.95 -8.95 -2.04
CA THR A 44 -4.30 -8.44 -0.82
C THR A 44 -4.15 -9.52 0.26
N ASN A 45 -4.71 -10.71 0.06
CA ASN A 45 -4.98 -11.72 1.09
C ASN A 45 -3.81 -12.08 2.06
N ASN A 46 -4.18 -12.40 3.30
CA ASN A 46 -3.28 -12.71 4.42
C ASN A 46 -2.82 -14.17 4.58
N ASN A 47 -3.24 -15.08 3.70
CA ASN A 47 -2.87 -16.51 3.71
C ASN A 47 -3.26 -17.31 4.97
N THR A 48 -4.17 -16.80 5.80
CA THR A 48 -4.53 -17.45 7.09
C THR A 48 -5.49 -18.64 6.96
N VAL A 49 -6.32 -18.68 5.92
CA VAL A 49 -7.33 -19.76 5.72
C VAL A 49 -6.86 -20.82 4.71
N THR A 50 -6.05 -20.43 3.73
CA THR A 50 -5.39 -21.37 2.83
C THR A 50 -3.94 -20.91 2.64
N PRO A 51 -2.93 -21.76 2.93
CA PRO A 51 -1.56 -21.45 2.54
C PRO A 51 -1.51 -21.05 1.07
N ASN A 52 -0.78 -19.97 0.76
CA ASN A 52 -0.64 -19.41 -0.59
C ASN A 52 -1.92 -18.82 -1.22
N SER A 53 -2.84 -18.18 -0.47
CA SER A 53 -3.98 -17.43 -1.06
C SER A 53 -3.66 -16.18 -1.88
N GLY A 54 -2.39 -15.83 -2.04
CA GLY A 54 -1.89 -15.24 -3.28
C GLY A 54 -2.21 -13.77 -3.48
N GLY A 55 -2.10 -12.98 -2.42
CA GLY A 55 -2.11 -11.52 -2.49
C GLY A 55 -0.78 -10.87 -2.12
N TRP A 56 -0.54 -9.67 -2.61
CA TRP A 56 0.70 -8.91 -2.38
C TRP A 56 0.91 -8.53 -0.90
N GLY A 57 -0.16 -8.54 -0.08
CA GLY A 57 -0.16 -7.99 1.27
C GLY A 57 0.87 -8.61 2.22
N ASN A 58 1.04 -9.93 2.21
CA ASN A 58 2.06 -10.57 3.05
C ASN A 58 3.49 -10.29 2.57
N GLY A 59 3.71 -10.19 1.25
CA GLY A 59 4.99 -9.76 0.70
C GLY A 59 5.32 -8.31 1.05
N PHE A 60 4.32 -7.43 1.07
CA PHE A 60 4.46 -6.07 1.57
C PHE A 60 4.83 -6.06 3.05
N CYS A 61 4.10 -6.78 3.90
CA CYS A 61 4.43 -6.87 5.34
C CYS A 61 5.86 -7.41 5.57
N ALA A 62 6.29 -8.40 4.79
CA ALA A 62 7.66 -8.95 4.89
C ALA A 62 8.76 -7.97 4.44
N SER A 63 8.40 -6.94 3.66
CA SER A 63 9.34 -5.90 3.21
C SER A 63 9.60 -4.81 4.26
N LEU A 64 8.89 -4.82 5.38
CA LEU A 64 9.01 -3.80 6.43
C LEU A 64 10.23 -4.03 7.32
N GLN A 65 10.81 -2.95 7.83
CA GLN A 65 11.87 -3.00 8.83
C GLN A 65 11.39 -3.72 10.11
N PRO A 66 12.29 -4.43 10.83
CA PRO A 66 11.95 -5.06 12.09
C PRO A 66 11.31 -4.08 13.09
N GLY A 67 10.25 -4.52 13.76
CA GLY A 67 9.53 -3.72 14.76
C GLY A 67 8.38 -2.87 14.23
N ILE A 68 8.22 -2.77 12.90
CA ILE A 68 7.06 -2.10 12.28
C ILE A 68 5.88 -3.06 12.23
N GLY A 69 4.73 -2.61 12.72
CA GLY A 69 3.50 -3.41 12.73
C GLY A 69 2.90 -3.56 11.32
N CYS A 70 2.39 -4.75 11.00
CA CYS A 70 1.63 -4.99 9.77
C CYS A 70 0.51 -6.00 10.03
N ALA A 71 -0.74 -5.57 9.85
CA ALA A 71 -1.91 -6.41 9.99
C ALA A 71 -2.64 -6.51 8.66
N ASN A 72 -2.68 -7.71 8.07
CA ASN A 72 -3.29 -7.94 6.77
C ASN A 72 -4.70 -8.52 6.91
N PHE A 73 -5.70 -7.78 6.46
CA PHE A 73 -7.12 -8.15 6.45
C PHE A 73 -7.65 -8.37 5.01
N GLY A 74 -6.77 -8.54 4.03
CA GLY A 74 -7.15 -8.98 2.69
C GLY A 74 -7.85 -10.33 2.72
N SER A 75 -8.92 -10.49 1.93
CA SER A 75 -9.76 -11.69 2.03
C SER A 75 -10.31 -12.19 0.69
N ASN A 76 -10.30 -13.51 0.54
CA ASN A 76 -10.78 -14.17 -0.68
C ASN A 76 -12.24 -13.82 -0.96
N GLY A 77 -12.51 -13.45 -2.22
CA GLY A 77 -13.84 -13.11 -2.70
C GLY A 77 -14.42 -11.81 -2.15
N ALA A 78 -13.68 -11.06 -1.32
CA ALA A 78 -14.18 -9.82 -0.75
C ALA A 78 -14.36 -8.74 -1.83
N THR A 79 -15.43 -7.97 -1.66
CA THR A 79 -15.80 -6.71 -2.31
C THR A 79 -15.79 -5.62 -1.25
N THR A 80 -15.90 -4.35 -1.64
CA THR A 80 -16.05 -3.27 -0.65
C THR A 80 -17.29 -3.42 0.22
N GLY A 81 -18.35 -4.08 -0.27
CA GLY A 81 -19.53 -4.37 0.55
C GLY A 81 -19.33 -5.57 1.48
N THR A 82 -18.80 -6.68 0.96
CA THR A 82 -18.72 -7.93 1.72
C THR A 82 -17.61 -7.92 2.77
N ILE A 83 -16.55 -7.11 2.60
CA ILE A 83 -15.53 -6.93 3.64
C ILE A 83 -16.15 -6.34 4.92
N VAL A 84 -17.17 -5.49 4.79
CA VAL A 84 -17.93 -4.91 5.90
C VAL A 84 -18.86 -5.95 6.51
N THR A 85 -19.70 -6.60 5.69
CA THR A 85 -20.70 -7.56 6.22
C THR A 85 -20.08 -8.81 6.82
N ARG A 86 -18.86 -9.17 6.42
CA ARG A 86 -18.07 -10.27 7.01
C ARG A 86 -17.32 -9.85 8.29
N GLY A 87 -17.43 -8.59 8.73
CA GLY A 87 -16.78 -8.07 9.93
C GLY A 87 -15.28 -7.82 9.83
N LEU A 88 -14.63 -8.17 8.71
CA LEU A 88 -13.19 -8.01 8.51
C LEU A 88 -12.78 -6.54 8.46
N TYR A 89 -13.61 -5.68 7.87
CA TYR A 89 -13.37 -4.24 7.90
C TYR A 89 -13.44 -3.67 9.33
N GLY A 90 -14.37 -4.16 10.16
CA GLY A 90 -14.43 -3.77 11.58
C GLY A 90 -13.17 -4.15 12.34
N GLN A 91 -12.71 -5.39 12.18
CA GLN A 91 -11.45 -5.85 12.79
C GLN A 91 -10.23 -5.04 12.32
N ALA A 92 -10.20 -4.64 11.05
CA ALA A 92 -9.14 -3.78 10.52
C ALA A 92 -9.15 -2.39 11.18
N LEU A 93 -10.34 -1.80 11.37
CA LEU A 93 -10.49 -0.52 12.08
C LEU A 93 -10.09 -0.63 13.56
N ASP A 94 -10.43 -1.74 14.22
CA ASP A 94 -10.04 -2.00 15.62
C ASP A 94 -8.52 -2.15 15.76
N ALA A 95 -7.87 -2.88 14.83
CA ALA A 95 -6.42 -2.99 14.78
C ALA A 95 -5.75 -1.63 14.54
N ALA A 96 -6.26 -0.84 13.59
CA ALA A 96 -5.76 0.51 13.34
C ALA A 96 -5.95 1.42 14.57
N ARG A 97 -7.09 1.32 15.25
CA ARG A 97 -7.40 2.06 16.49
C ARG A 97 -6.40 1.75 17.60
N SER A 98 -6.14 0.48 17.85
CA SER A 98 -5.18 0.05 18.87
C SER A 98 -3.78 0.64 18.64
N GLU A 99 -3.33 0.67 17.38
CA GLU A 99 -2.00 1.20 17.03
C GLU A 99 -1.96 2.73 17.13
N VAL A 100 -3.01 3.43 16.69
CA VAL A 100 -3.12 4.89 16.86
C VAL A 100 -3.14 5.26 18.35
N ASP A 101 -3.91 4.56 19.17
CA ASP A 101 -4.01 4.83 20.61
C ASP A 101 -2.68 4.53 21.34
N SER A 102 -1.83 3.69 20.74
CA SER A 102 -0.45 3.45 21.18
C SER A 102 0.55 4.51 20.70
N GLY A 103 0.06 5.59 20.06
CA GLY A 103 0.87 6.72 19.62
C GLY A 103 1.56 6.55 18.26
N LYS A 104 1.22 5.49 17.50
CA LYS A 104 1.85 5.21 16.20
C LYS A 104 1.18 5.99 15.05
N SER A 105 1.96 6.32 14.03
CA SER A 105 1.47 6.71 12.71
C SER A 105 0.98 5.48 11.95
N VAL A 106 -0.34 5.35 11.83
CA VAL A 106 -0.96 4.18 11.20
C VAL A 106 -1.37 4.48 9.77
N PHE A 107 -0.96 3.65 8.83
CA PHE A 107 -1.31 3.73 7.42
C PHE A 107 -2.23 2.58 7.05
N VAL A 108 -3.39 2.88 6.46
CA VAL A 108 -4.39 1.88 6.09
C VAL A 108 -4.53 1.81 4.58
N THR A 109 -4.07 0.72 3.97
CA THR A 109 -4.15 0.54 2.51
C THR A 109 -5.50 -0.01 2.10
N ILE A 110 -6.10 0.55 1.04
CA ILE A 110 -7.41 0.20 0.52
C ILE A 110 -7.27 -0.24 -0.94
N GLN A 111 -7.50 -1.53 -1.24
CA GLN A 111 -7.45 -2.05 -2.61
C GLN A 111 -8.60 -3.01 -2.92
N PHE A 112 -9.45 -2.66 -3.88
CA PHE A 112 -10.60 -3.45 -4.32
C PHE A 112 -10.79 -3.36 -5.83
N GLY A 113 -11.69 -4.16 -6.39
CA GLY A 113 -12.03 -4.15 -7.82
C GLY A 113 -12.26 -5.53 -8.42
N HIS A 114 -11.48 -6.55 -8.04
CA HIS A 114 -11.53 -7.88 -8.70
C HIS A 114 -12.86 -8.60 -8.53
N ASN A 115 -13.52 -8.40 -7.38
CA ASN A 115 -14.81 -9.02 -7.09
C ASN A 115 -15.95 -8.01 -7.23
N ASP A 116 -15.70 -6.72 -6.95
CA ASP A 116 -16.67 -5.64 -7.14
C ASP A 116 -17.17 -5.61 -8.59
N MET A 117 -16.27 -5.84 -9.56
CA MET A 117 -16.62 -5.92 -10.98
C MET A 117 -17.64 -6.99 -11.37
N LYS A 118 -17.84 -7.98 -10.49
CA LYS A 118 -18.78 -9.08 -10.72
C LYS A 118 -20.16 -8.78 -10.12
N ILE A 119 -20.27 -7.73 -9.30
CA ILE A 119 -21.48 -7.43 -8.52
C ILE A 119 -22.16 -6.17 -9.03
N ALA A 120 -21.42 -5.07 -9.18
CA ALA A 120 -21.98 -3.76 -9.51
C ALA A 120 -20.98 -2.89 -10.29
N GLY A 121 -21.45 -1.74 -10.77
CA GLY A 121 -20.60 -0.74 -11.42
C GLY A 121 -19.55 -0.13 -10.47
N PRO A 122 -18.47 0.46 -11.03
CA PRO A 122 -17.39 1.09 -10.26
C PRO A 122 -17.83 2.14 -9.23
N GLU A 123 -18.97 2.78 -9.44
CA GLU A 123 -19.57 3.84 -8.62
C GLU A 123 -19.98 3.31 -7.24
N SER A 124 -20.44 2.05 -7.17
CA SER A 124 -20.77 1.39 -5.91
C SER A 124 -19.51 1.13 -5.08
N MET A 125 -18.42 0.72 -5.75
CA MET A 125 -17.11 0.57 -5.10
C MET A 125 -16.59 1.93 -4.61
N ALA A 126 -16.67 2.97 -5.46
CA ALA A 126 -16.23 4.32 -5.13
C ALA A 126 -16.93 4.88 -3.88
N ALA A 127 -18.26 4.75 -3.81
CA ALA A 127 -19.04 5.22 -2.66
C ALA A 127 -18.59 4.56 -1.35
N ASN A 128 -18.35 3.24 -1.36
CA ASN A 128 -17.85 2.52 -0.19
C ASN A 128 -16.42 2.94 0.17
N MET A 129 -15.52 3.07 -0.82
CA MET A 129 -14.14 3.52 -0.60
C MET A 129 -14.08 4.94 -0.01
N THR A 130 -14.94 5.86 -0.46
CA THR A 130 -15.07 7.20 0.13
C THR A 130 -15.46 7.13 1.61
N GLN A 131 -16.39 6.23 1.96
CA GLN A 131 -16.75 6.01 3.36
C GLN A 131 -15.58 5.42 4.17
N PHE A 132 -14.81 4.50 3.59
CA PHE A 132 -13.63 3.93 4.25
C PHE A 132 -12.59 5.00 4.57
N VAL A 133 -12.29 5.88 3.62
CA VAL A 133 -11.40 7.02 3.82
C VAL A 133 -11.86 7.88 5.00
N SER A 134 -13.15 8.23 5.04
CA SER A 134 -13.73 9.02 6.14
C SER A 134 -13.56 8.34 7.50
N ASN A 135 -13.89 7.05 7.58
CA ASN A 135 -13.77 6.26 8.80
C ASN A 135 -12.32 6.18 9.29
N ILE A 136 -11.38 5.88 8.38
CA ILE A 136 -9.94 5.75 8.69
C ILE A 136 -9.36 7.10 9.18
N ARG A 137 -9.84 8.22 8.65
CA ARG A 137 -9.43 9.55 9.15
C ARG A 137 -10.06 9.90 10.49
N GLY A 138 -11.32 9.53 10.72
CA GLY A 138 -11.97 9.70 12.03
C GLY A 138 -11.25 8.95 13.15
N LEU A 139 -10.51 7.91 12.77
CA LEU A 139 -9.59 7.14 13.58
C LEU A 139 -8.22 7.84 13.81
N GLY A 140 -7.90 8.94 13.13
CA GLY A 140 -6.56 9.55 13.17
C GLY A 140 -5.48 8.75 12.43
N ALA A 141 -5.89 7.78 11.60
CA ALA A 141 -5.00 7.02 10.72
C ALA A 141 -4.99 7.62 9.29
N HIS A 142 -4.02 7.20 8.48
CA HIS A 142 -3.77 7.70 7.14
C HIS A 142 -4.26 6.70 6.08
N PRO A 143 -5.38 6.96 5.39
CA PRO A 143 -5.82 6.09 4.31
C PRO A 143 -4.86 6.19 3.11
N ILE A 144 -4.64 5.07 2.43
CA ILE A 144 -3.87 5.01 1.18
C ILE A 144 -4.67 4.17 0.20
N ILE A 145 -5.04 4.75 -0.93
CA ILE A 145 -5.78 4.05 -1.96
C ILE A 145 -4.80 3.42 -2.95
N LEU A 146 -5.02 2.16 -3.31
CA LEU A 146 -4.32 1.52 -4.40
C LEU A 146 -5.32 1.19 -5.50
N THR A 147 -4.92 1.37 -6.75
CA THR A 147 -5.65 0.76 -7.87
C THR A 147 -5.54 -0.78 -7.81
N PRO A 148 -6.47 -1.53 -8.41
CA PRO A 148 -6.42 -2.99 -8.41
C PRO A 148 -5.08 -3.52 -8.96
N LEU A 149 -4.55 -4.62 -8.41
CA LEU A 149 -3.44 -5.33 -9.05
C LEU A 149 -3.86 -5.86 -10.44
N SER A 150 -2.96 -5.80 -11.42
CA SER A 150 -3.23 -6.35 -12.75
C SER A 150 -3.34 -7.87 -12.76
N ARG A 151 -4.23 -8.40 -13.62
CA ARG A 151 -4.23 -9.82 -13.98
C ARG A 151 -3.14 -10.10 -14.99
N ARG A 152 -2.59 -11.31 -14.94
CA ARG A 152 -1.52 -11.77 -15.85
C ARG A 152 -2.08 -12.41 -17.12
N GLY A 153 -3.22 -11.91 -17.59
CA GLY A 153 -3.83 -12.32 -18.84
C GLY A 153 -3.33 -11.44 -19.98
N PHE A 154 -2.78 -12.03 -21.04
CA PHE A 154 -2.27 -11.31 -22.20
C PHE A 154 -3.25 -11.42 -23.37
N LYS A 155 -3.21 -10.43 -24.26
CA LYS A 155 -3.87 -10.50 -25.57
C LYS A 155 -3.10 -11.46 -26.49
N SER A 156 -3.65 -11.71 -27.68
CA SER A 156 -3.05 -12.62 -28.67
C SER A 156 -1.67 -12.18 -29.18
N ASP A 157 -1.27 -10.93 -28.94
CA ASP A 157 0.05 -10.42 -29.28
C ASP A 157 1.14 -10.88 -28.29
N ASN A 158 0.76 -11.52 -27.17
CA ASN A 158 1.65 -11.95 -26.09
C ASN A 158 2.53 -10.81 -25.52
N ILE A 159 2.10 -9.57 -25.66
CA ILE A 159 2.80 -8.38 -25.16
C ILE A 159 1.84 -7.55 -24.32
N THR A 160 0.62 -7.34 -24.80
CA THR A 160 -0.34 -6.43 -24.18
C THR A 160 -1.16 -7.15 -23.12
N ILE A 161 -1.27 -6.57 -21.93
CA ILE A 161 -2.19 -7.08 -20.90
C ILE A 161 -3.65 -6.89 -21.36
N ASN A 162 -4.45 -7.94 -21.20
CA ASN A 162 -5.89 -7.87 -21.40
C ASN A 162 -6.57 -7.31 -20.13
N ASP A 163 -6.42 -6.00 -19.92
CA ASP A 163 -6.95 -5.32 -18.74
C ASP A 163 -8.49 -5.24 -18.76
N THR A 164 -9.10 -5.63 -17.64
CA THR A 164 -10.55 -5.55 -17.39
C THR A 164 -10.89 -4.71 -16.16
N LEU A 165 -9.88 -4.11 -15.50
CA LEU A 165 -10.01 -3.42 -14.22
C LEU A 165 -9.90 -1.89 -14.36
N GLY A 166 -9.59 -1.37 -15.54
CA GLY A 166 -9.53 0.06 -15.85
C GLY A 166 -10.65 0.91 -15.23
N PRO A 167 -11.94 0.59 -15.43
CA PRO A 167 -13.03 1.36 -14.82
C PRO A 167 -13.00 1.40 -13.28
N TRP A 168 -12.58 0.32 -12.62
CA TRP A 168 -12.44 0.29 -11.16
C TRP A 168 -11.17 1.02 -10.69
N ALA A 169 -10.09 1.00 -11.47
CA ALA A 169 -8.91 1.82 -11.20
C ALA A 169 -9.23 3.32 -11.32
N ASP A 170 -10.04 3.71 -12.30
CA ASP A 170 -10.47 5.10 -12.49
C ASP A 170 -11.41 5.56 -11.38
N ALA A 171 -12.31 4.69 -10.92
CA ALA A 171 -13.11 4.95 -9.72
C ALA A 171 -12.24 5.16 -8.48
N ALA A 172 -11.22 4.31 -8.24
CA ALA A 172 -10.27 4.48 -7.14
C ALA A 172 -9.47 5.79 -7.24
N ARG A 173 -9.02 6.15 -8.45
CA ARG A 173 -8.39 7.46 -8.75
C ARG A 173 -9.32 8.64 -8.43
N GLY A 174 -10.60 8.51 -8.81
CA GLY A 174 -11.64 9.50 -8.53
C GLY A 174 -11.83 9.72 -7.03
N VAL A 175 -11.92 8.64 -6.24
CA VAL A 175 -12.02 8.72 -4.77
C VAL A 175 -10.78 9.40 -4.18
N ALA A 176 -9.58 8.99 -4.61
CA ALA A 176 -8.33 9.58 -4.11
C ALA A 176 -8.27 11.09 -4.37
N THR A 177 -8.64 11.52 -5.58
CA THR A 177 -8.72 12.93 -5.96
C THR A 177 -9.76 13.69 -5.14
N GLN A 178 -10.99 13.17 -5.06
CA GLN A 178 -12.10 13.80 -4.35
C GLN A 178 -11.82 13.98 -2.86
N THR A 179 -11.15 12.99 -2.27
CA THR A 179 -10.89 12.95 -0.83
C THR A 179 -9.49 13.47 -0.46
N ASN A 180 -8.69 13.91 -1.43
CA ASN A 180 -7.30 14.28 -1.23
C ASN A 180 -6.47 13.20 -0.50
N THR A 181 -6.69 11.94 -0.87
CA THR A 181 -6.03 10.76 -0.29
C THR A 181 -4.87 10.32 -1.17
N THR A 182 -3.79 9.84 -0.58
CA THR A 182 -2.65 9.31 -1.36
C THR A 182 -3.09 8.13 -2.21
N LEU A 183 -2.73 8.14 -3.50
CA LEU A 183 -2.98 7.07 -4.46
C LEU A 183 -1.67 6.39 -4.85
N LEU A 184 -1.62 5.05 -4.78
CA LEU A 184 -0.57 4.25 -5.42
C LEU A 184 -1.12 3.59 -6.70
N PRO A 185 -0.56 3.88 -7.89
CA PRO A 185 -1.06 3.37 -9.17
C PRO A 185 -0.61 1.93 -9.46
N LEU A 186 -0.97 0.98 -8.59
CA LEU A 186 -0.56 -0.43 -8.67
C LEU A 186 -0.96 -1.12 -9.99
N LEU A 187 -2.14 -0.83 -10.54
CA LEU A 187 -2.57 -1.38 -11.85
C LEU A 187 -1.56 -1.02 -12.95
N GLU A 188 -1.19 0.25 -13.04
CA GLU A 188 -0.27 0.74 -14.08
C GLU A 188 1.15 0.21 -13.86
N ALA A 189 1.66 0.26 -12.63
CA ALA A 189 2.98 -0.25 -12.29
C ALA A 189 3.09 -1.76 -12.60
N SER A 190 2.07 -2.55 -12.25
CA SER A 190 2.05 -3.98 -12.52
C SER A 190 1.92 -4.29 -14.02
N ILE A 191 1.06 -3.60 -14.78
CA ILE A 191 1.00 -3.75 -16.24
C ILE A 191 2.36 -3.43 -16.88
N ASN A 192 2.98 -2.31 -16.51
CA ASN A 192 4.26 -1.89 -17.06
C ASN A 192 5.36 -2.93 -16.83
N TYR A 193 5.40 -3.55 -15.65
CA TYR A 193 6.33 -4.64 -15.39
C TYR A 193 6.01 -5.90 -16.22
N LEU A 194 4.75 -6.36 -16.16
CA LEU A 194 4.30 -7.59 -16.80
C LEU A 194 4.50 -7.59 -18.32
N GLN A 195 4.21 -6.47 -18.99
CA GLN A 195 4.38 -6.36 -20.44
C GLN A 195 5.86 -6.39 -20.87
N LYS A 196 6.78 -5.93 -20.01
CA LYS A 196 8.22 -5.97 -20.31
C LYS A 196 8.82 -7.36 -20.15
N ILE A 197 8.36 -8.13 -19.16
CA ILE A 197 8.87 -9.50 -18.92
C ILE A 197 8.19 -10.56 -19.79
N GLY A 198 7.01 -10.24 -20.36
CA GLY A 198 6.23 -11.14 -21.19
C GLY A 198 5.47 -12.23 -20.42
N PRO A 199 4.60 -12.99 -21.12
CA PRO A 199 3.67 -13.93 -20.51
C PRO A 199 4.37 -15.10 -19.79
N ASP A 200 5.41 -15.67 -20.39
CA ASP A 200 6.10 -16.82 -19.82
C ASP A 200 6.67 -16.50 -18.44
N ALA A 201 7.39 -15.38 -18.30
CA ALA A 201 7.91 -14.93 -17.03
C ALA A 201 6.80 -14.49 -16.07
N ALA A 202 5.76 -13.81 -16.57
CA ALA A 202 4.62 -13.39 -15.77
C ALA A 202 3.88 -14.58 -15.13
N HIS A 203 3.63 -15.65 -15.89
CA HIS A 203 2.88 -16.83 -15.43
C HIS A 203 3.63 -17.65 -14.40
N LEU A 204 4.96 -17.50 -14.29
CA LEU A 204 5.73 -18.10 -13.20
C LEU A 204 5.36 -17.52 -11.83
N MET A 205 4.65 -16.39 -11.76
CA MET A 205 4.10 -15.82 -10.53
C MET A 205 2.66 -16.28 -10.23
N ASN A 206 2.03 -17.06 -11.11
CA ASN A 206 0.69 -17.57 -10.88
C ASN A 206 0.68 -18.58 -9.71
N ARG A 207 -0.38 -18.52 -8.89
CA ARG A 207 -0.61 -19.53 -7.84
C ARG A 207 -0.79 -20.93 -8.45
N LEU A 208 -1.61 -21.02 -9.49
CA LEU A 208 -1.87 -22.23 -10.28
C LEU A 208 -1.67 -21.88 -11.75
N PRO A 209 -1.30 -22.83 -12.63
CA PRO A 209 -0.95 -22.53 -14.03
C PRO A 209 -1.98 -21.65 -14.77
N ALA A 210 -3.28 -21.91 -14.58
CA ALA A 210 -4.37 -21.16 -15.22
C ALA A 210 -4.88 -19.96 -14.39
N ASP A 211 -4.32 -19.72 -13.19
CA ASP A 211 -4.76 -18.65 -12.29
C ASP A 211 -3.96 -17.37 -12.53
N ASN A 212 -4.45 -16.56 -13.46
CA ASN A 212 -3.87 -15.26 -13.80
C ASN A 212 -4.20 -14.15 -12.78
N THR A 213 -4.80 -14.50 -11.63
CA THR A 213 -5.19 -13.52 -10.60
C THR A 213 -4.34 -13.69 -9.35
N HIS A 214 -4.39 -14.86 -8.73
CA HIS A 214 -3.73 -15.09 -7.45
C HIS A 214 -2.25 -15.42 -7.63
N LEU A 215 -1.45 -14.96 -6.67
CA LEU A 215 0.01 -15.02 -6.69
C LEU A 215 0.53 -16.27 -5.98
N ASN A 216 1.60 -16.88 -6.50
CA ASN A 216 2.44 -17.73 -5.66
C ASN A 216 3.33 -16.87 -4.74
N LEU A 217 4.16 -17.48 -3.91
CA LEU A 217 4.97 -16.74 -2.93
C LEU A 217 5.95 -15.76 -3.59
N GLY A 218 6.60 -16.12 -4.71
CA GLY A 218 7.44 -15.19 -5.46
C GLY A 218 6.66 -14.00 -6.01
N GLY A 219 5.45 -14.24 -6.54
CA GLY A 219 4.55 -13.16 -6.95
C GLY A 219 4.14 -12.26 -5.77
N GLN A 220 3.88 -12.82 -4.59
CA GLN A 220 3.54 -12.05 -3.39
C GLN A 220 4.71 -11.14 -2.98
N GLU A 221 5.94 -11.66 -2.97
CA GLU A 221 7.14 -10.88 -2.70
C GLU A 221 7.33 -9.78 -3.75
N LEU A 222 7.22 -10.11 -5.04
CA LEU A 222 7.39 -9.16 -6.14
C LEU A 222 6.40 -8.00 -6.05
N PHE A 223 5.10 -8.30 -6.01
CA PHE A 223 4.08 -7.26 -5.99
C PHE A 223 3.98 -6.57 -4.62
N GLY A 224 4.36 -7.26 -3.54
CA GLY A 224 4.60 -6.64 -2.25
C GLY A 224 5.69 -5.57 -2.33
N ARG A 225 6.79 -5.87 -3.02
CA ARG A 225 7.85 -4.89 -3.29
C ARG A 225 7.39 -3.75 -4.20
N VAL A 226 6.58 -4.01 -5.23
CA VAL A 226 5.97 -2.94 -6.05
C VAL A 226 5.22 -1.96 -5.15
N VAL A 227 4.40 -2.45 -4.22
CA VAL A 227 3.65 -1.58 -3.29
C VAL A 227 4.59 -0.83 -2.35
N ALA A 228 5.61 -1.48 -1.79
CA ALA A 228 6.61 -0.85 -0.95
C ALA A 228 7.38 0.27 -1.69
N ASP A 229 7.80 0.01 -2.93
CA ASP A 229 8.47 0.99 -3.80
C ASP A 229 7.55 2.17 -4.12
N LEU A 230 6.31 1.91 -4.53
CA LEU A 230 5.33 2.95 -4.77
C LEU A 230 5.12 3.79 -3.51
N MET A 231 5.00 3.16 -2.34
CA MET A 231 4.81 3.85 -1.07
C MET A 231 6.05 4.67 -0.65
N ALA A 232 7.26 4.19 -0.94
CA ALA A 232 8.49 4.92 -0.66
C ALA A 232 8.72 6.11 -1.62
N LEU A 233 8.28 5.99 -2.87
CA LEU A 233 8.46 7.01 -3.91
C LEU A 233 7.37 8.09 -3.87
N PHE A 234 6.15 7.74 -3.47
CA PHE A 234 5.04 8.69 -3.40
C PHE A 234 4.99 9.42 -2.05
N THR A 235 5.51 10.64 -2.03
CA THR A 235 5.31 11.60 -0.92
C THR A 235 3.98 12.34 -1.09
N GLY A 236 2.86 11.61 -1.08
CA GLY A 236 1.53 12.18 -1.07
C GLY A 236 1.21 12.92 0.24
N PHE A 237 0.05 13.58 0.31
CA PHE A 237 -0.36 14.41 1.45
C PHE A 237 -0.31 13.71 2.82
N GLU A 238 -0.50 12.39 2.82
CA GLU A 238 -0.61 11.59 4.05
C GLU A 238 0.58 10.65 4.27
N VAL A 239 1.45 10.47 3.27
CA VAL A 239 2.62 9.61 3.39
C VAL A 239 3.86 10.45 3.68
N ASN A 240 4.29 10.41 4.94
CA ASN A 240 5.52 11.03 5.39
C ASN A 240 6.18 10.14 6.44
N PHE A 241 7.21 9.41 6.02
CA PHE A 241 7.99 8.52 6.91
C PHE A 241 9.19 9.21 7.55
N GLY A 242 9.35 10.53 7.37
CA GLY A 242 10.53 11.24 7.85
C GLY A 242 11.77 10.96 6.99
N THR A 243 12.93 10.83 7.64
CA THR A 243 14.24 10.69 6.97
C THR A 243 14.66 9.25 6.71
N GLU A 244 13.92 8.29 7.24
CA GLU A 244 14.23 6.88 7.12
C GLU A 244 13.04 6.15 6.46
N SER A 245 13.33 5.09 5.71
CA SER A 245 12.30 4.31 5.03
C SER A 245 11.81 3.17 5.92
N PRO A 246 10.48 2.93 6.04
CA PRO A 246 9.96 1.80 6.79
C PRO A 246 10.20 0.46 6.09
N PHE A 247 10.77 0.47 4.87
CA PHE A 247 11.01 -0.72 4.07
C PHE A 247 12.48 -1.13 4.13
N VAL A 248 12.74 -2.42 4.29
CA VAL A 248 14.05 -3.02 4.08
C VAL A 248 14.43 -2.81 2.60
N PRO A 249 15.61 -2.23 2.29
CA PRO A 249 16.04 -2.08 0.90
C PRO A 249 16.20 -3.43 0.20
N ASN A 250 15.69 -3.55 -1.03
CA ASN A 250 15.98 -4.67 -1.92
C ASN A 250 16.30 -4.14 -3.33
N PRO A 251 17.47 -3.52 -3.54
CA PRO A 251 17.83 -2.91 -4.82
C PRO A 251 17.76 -3.87 -6.02
N PRO A 252 18.20 -5.14 -5.93
CA PRO A 252 18.08 -6.06 -7.07
C PRO A 252 16.64 -6.30 -7.52
N LEU A 253 15.71 -6.51 -6.58
CA LEU A 253 14.30 -6.73 -6.91
C LEU A 253 13.65 -5.46 -7.44
N SER A 254 13.88 -4.31 -6.79
CA SER A 254 13.38 -3.02 -7.25
C SER A 254 13.92 -2.66 -8.63
N GLU A 255 15.22 -2.83 -8.90
CA GLU A 255 15.79 -2.59 -10.22
C GLU A 255 15.12 -3.49 -11.26
N ALA A 256 14.94 -4.78 -10.97
CA ALA A 256 14.28 -5.69 -11.90
C ALA A 256 12.84 -5.24 -12.21
N ILE A 257 12.05 -4.88 -11.20
CA ILE A 257 10.69 -4.36 -11.35
C ILE A 257 10.65 -3.13 -12.24
N TRP A 258 11.46 -2.11 -11.92
CA TRP A 258 11.34 -0.80 -12.59
C TRP A 258 12.02 -0.74 -13.95
N THR A 259 13.05 -1.57 -14.18
CA THR A 259 13.69 -1.71 -15.49
C THR A 259 12.99 -2.74 -16.39
N GLY A 260 12.11 -3.57 -15.84
CA GLY A 260 11.40 -4.62 -16.57
C GLY A 260 12.28 -5.85 -16.87
N LYS A 261 13.24 -6.16 -16.00
CA LYS A 261 13.99 -7.41 -16.06
C LYS A 261 13.18 -8.49 -15.34
N GLN A 262 13.17 -9.71 -15.89
CA GLN A 262 12.66 -10.86 -15.17
C GLN A 262 13.48 -11.05 -13.88
N TYR A 263 12.78 -11.12 -12.75
CA TYR A 263 13.41 -11.50 -11.49
C TYR A 263 13.18 -13.00 -11.26
N VAL A 264 14.26 -13.72 -10.97
CA VAL A 264 14.19 -15.16 -10.69
C VAL A 264 14.29 -15.32 -9.18
N PHE A 265 13.22 -15.79 -8.56
CA PHE A 265 13.20 -16.14 -7.14
C PHE A 265 13.98 -17.44 -6.95
N GLU A 266 14.93 -17.46 -6.01
CA GLU A 266 15.56 -18.71 -5.60
C GLU A 266 14.49 -19.67 -5.08
N ALA A 267 14.55 -20.92 -5.53
CA ALA A 267 13.64 -21.94 -5.02
C ALA A 267 14.04 -22.32 -3.59
N VAL A 268 13.24 -21.93 -2.62
CA VAL A 268 13.32 -22.41 -1.24
C VAL A 268 12.48 -23.68 -1.14
N CYS A 269 13.14 -24.83 -1.23
CA CYS A 269 12.48 -26.12 -1.09
C CYS A 269 12.45 -26.55 0.38
N PRO A 270 11.30 -26.96 0.94
CA PRO A 270 11.29 -27.72 2.18
C PRO A 270 12.19 -28.95 2.02
N SER A 271 13.08 -29.20 2.98
CA SER A 271 14.07 -30.29 2.92
C SER A 271 13.46 -31.69 2.75
N TYR A 272 12.16 -31.83 2.98
CA TYR A 272 11.41 -33.09 2.93
C TYR A 272 10.50 -33.24 1.71
N ASN A 273 10.29 -32.19 0.89
CA ASN A 273 9.43 -32.31 -0.30
C ASN A 273 9.74 -31.30 -1.42
N ALA A 274 10.37 -31.77 -2.50
CA ALA A 274 10.68 -30.96 -3.68
C ALA A 274 9.44 -30.55 -4.50
N SER A 275 8.28 -31.20 -4.34
CA SER A 275 7.04 -30.74 -5.00
C SER A 275 6.40 -29.55 -4.28
N GLU A 276 6.92 -29.16 -3.11
CA GLU A 276 6.48 -28.00 -2.31
C GLU A 276 7.46 -26.82 -2.41
N CYS A 277 8.39 -26.84 -3.36
CA CYS A 277 9.34 -25.75 -3.53
C CYS A 277 8.64 -24.39 -3.69
N ILE A 278 9.08 -23.45 -2.87
CA ILE A 278 8.64 -22.07 -2.84
C ILE A 278 9.56 -21.26 -3.75
N GLY A 279 9.03 -20.62 -4.79
CA GLY A 279 9.82 -19.85 -5.75
C GLY A 279 9.83 -20.48 -7.15
N ILE A 280 10.21 -19.68 -8.14
CA ILE A 280 10.22 -20.08 -9.55
C ILE A 280 11.36 -21.08 -9.73
N GLN A 281 11.05 -22.38 -9.86
CA GLN A 281 12.02 -23.33 -10.40
C GLN A 281 12.46 -22.80 -11.78
N PRO A 282 13.75 -22.57 -12.06
CA PRO A 282 14.20 -22.44 -13.43
C PRO A 282 13.81 -23.75 -14.11
N ARG A 283 12.84 -23.71 -15.02
CA ARG A 283 12.53 -24.90 -15.83
C ARG A 283 13.83 -25.25 -16.57
N PRO A 284 14.31 -26.50 -16.49
CA PRO A 284 15.40 -26.92 -17.35
C PRO A 284 14.92 -26.73 -18.80
N PHE A 285 15.77 -26.07 -19.59
CA PHE A 285 15.60 -25.90 -21.02
C PHE A 285 15.36 -27.22 -21.74
#